data_AF-A0A5K1D2E7-F1
#
_entry.id   AF-A0A5K1D2E7-F1
#
_cell.length_a   1.000
_cell.length_b   1.000
_cell.length_c   1.000
_cell.angle_alpha   90.00
_cell.angle_beta   90.00
_cell.angle_gamma   90.00
#
_symmetry.space_group_name_H-M   'P 1'
#
loop_
_entity.id
_entity.type
_entity.pdbx_description
1 polymer ?
#
loop_
_entity_poly.entity_id
_entity_poly.type
_entity_poly.pdbx_seq_one_letter_code
_entity_poly.pdbx_strand_id
1 'polypeptide(L)' 'YKIYAEGYAWSVSLKYILSCGSLPLIITPRYYDFFSRGLMPRENYFPVRATKLCRSIKHAVDWSNKHPFE' A
#
# COMPACT_ATOMS: atom_id res chain seq x y z
N TYR A 1 9.04 -4.52 -1.63
CA TYR A 1 7.57 -4.39 -1.57
C TYR A 1 7.03 -4.92 -0.26
N LYS A 2 6.07 -4.23 0.35
CA LYS A 2 5.36 -4.68 1.56
C LYS A 2 3.87 -4.38 1.41
N ILE A 3 3.01 -5.34 1.73
CA ILE A 3 1.56 -5.21 1.53
C ILE A 3 0.89 -4.88 2.85
N TYR A 4 0.04 -3.85 2.85
CA TYR A 4 -0.89 -3.56 3.92
C TYR A 4 -2.28 -4.10 3.58
N ALA A 5 -2.86 -4.84 4.53
CA ALA A 5 -4.22 -5.32 4.51
C ALA A 5 -4.87 -5.04 5.87
N GLU A 6 -6.15 -4.69 5.83
CA GLU A 6 -6.96 -4.55 7.04
C GLU A 6 -7.35 -5.91 7.61
N GLY A 7 -7.55 -5.97 8.91
CA GLY A 7 -8.07 -7.14 9.61
C GLY A 7 -9.55 -6.93 9.94
N TYR A 8 -9.88 -7.08 11.22
CA TYR A 8 -11.19 -6.68 11.74
C TYR A 8 -11.43 -5.16 11.61
N ALA A 9 -10.37 -4.38 11.85
CA ALA A 9 -10.31 -2.94 11.70
C ALA A 9 -9.02 -2.53 10.96
N TRP A 10 -8.59 -1.27 11.10
CA TRP A 10 -7.25 -0.85 10.70
C TRP A 10 -6.19 -1.74 11.38
N SER A 11 -5.08 -2.00 10.67
CA SER A 11 -4.00 -2.82 11.19
C SER A 11 -2.83 -1.96 11.66
N VAL A 12 -2.33 -2.25 12.86
CA VAL A 12 -1.14 -1.58 13.43
C VAL A 12 0.14 -1.84 12.61
N SER A 13 0.11 -2.76 11.64
CA SER A 13 1.24 -3.04 10.77
C SER A 13 1.58 -1.90 9.80
N LEU A 14 0.63 -0.98 9.51
CA LEU A 14 0.83 0.09 8.53
C LEU A 14 2.07 0.94 8.83
N LYS A 15 2.25 1.36 10.08
CA LYS A 15 3.39 2.19 10.49
C LYS A 15 4.74 1.49 10.25
N TYR A 16 4.80 0.18 10.49
CA TYR A 16 6.01 -0.62 10.31
C TYR A 16 6.31 -0.87 8.82
N ILE A 17 5.26 -1.00 8.00
CA ILE A 17 5.40 -1.13 6.55
C ILE A 17 5.99 0.16 5.96
N LEU A 18 5.48 1.32 6.38
CA LEU A 18 5.98 2.62 5.94
C LEU A 18 7.44 2.85 6.34
N SER A 19 7.88 2.39 7.51
CA SER A 19 9.26 2.57 8.00
C SER A 19 10.27 1.56 7.43
N CYS A 20 9.84 0.59 6.63
CA CYS A 20 10.69 -0.53 6.20
C CYS A 20 11.67 -0.17 5.05
N GLY A 21 11.59 1.04 4.48
CA GLY A 21 12.38 1.39 3.29
C GLY A 21 12.02 0.59 2.05
N SER A 22 10.82 0.01 2.01
CA SER A 22 10.28 -0.79 0.91
C SER A 22 9.00 -0.15 0.40
N LEU A 23 8.74 -0.19 -0.92
CA LEU A 23 7.50 0.33 -1.50
C LEU A 23 6.26 -0.28 -0.81
N PRO A 24 5.43 0.55 -0.14
CA PRO A 24 4.18 0.13 0.47
C PRO A 24 3.10 -0.11 -0.58
N LEU A 25 2.48 -1.28 -0.57
CA LEU A 25 1.31 -1.62 -1.39
C LEU A 25 0.09 -1.63 -0.47
N ILE A 26 -0.74 -0.59 -0.54
CA ILE A 26 -1.91 -0.46 0.37
C ILE A 26 -3.15 -0.91 -0.38
N ILE A 27 -3.75 -2.01 0.07
CA ILE A 27 -5.08 -2.41 -0.38
C ILE A 27 -6.07 -1.34 0.09
N THR A 28 -6.94 -0.89 -0.81
CA THR A 28 -7.91 0.20 -0.57
C THR A 28 -8.52 0.12 0.84
N PRO A 29 -8.11 1.01 1.77
CA PRO A 29 -8.50 0.90 3.16
C PRO A 29 -9.93 1.38 3.36
N ARG A 30 -10.65 0.78 4.31
CA ARG A 30 -11.98 1.22 4.78
C ARG A 30 -11.87 2.04 6.05
N TYR A 31 -10.84 1.80 6.85
CA TYR A 31 -10.57 2.47 8.11
C TYR A 31 -9.39 3.43 7.96
N TYR A 32 -9.49 4.57 8.64
CA TYR A 32 -8.43 5.57 8.69
C TYR A 32 -8.01 5.78 10.15
N ASP A 33 -6.74 5.56 10.44
CA ASP A 33 -6.10 6.04 11.65
C ASP A 33 -5.67 7.52 11.51
N PHE A 34 -5.06 8.09 12.55
CA PHE A 34 -4.76 9.51 12.60
C PHE A 34 -3.76 9.98 11.54
N PHE A 35 -2.80 9.15 11.10
CA PHE A 35 -1.77 9.53 10.13
C PHE A 35 -2.11 9.09 8.70
N SER A 36 -2.91 8.04 8.53
CA SER A 36 -3.28 7.49 7.22
C SER A 36 -3.99 8.49 6.31
N ARG A 37 -4.67 9.50 6.87
CA ARG A 37 -5.31 10.59 6.11
C ARG A 37 -4.30 11.51 5.40
N GLY A 38 -3.07 11.58 5.89
CA GLY A 38 -2.00 12.35 5.26
C GLY A 38 -1.26 11.59 4.16
N LEU A 39 -1.57 10.30 3.94
CA LEU A 39 -0.89 9.50 2.93
C LEU A 39 -1.46 9.80 1.55
N MET A 40 -0.59 10.25 0.65
CA MET A 40 -0.92 10.48 -0.75
C MET A 40 -0.56 9.25 -1.61
N PRO A 41 -1.50 8.76 -2.44
CA PRO A 41 -1.21 7.67 -3.36
C PRO A 41 -0.17 8.12 -4.39
N ARG A 42 0.74 7.22 -4.78
CA ARG A 42 1.90 7.48 -5.65
C ARG A 42 3.02 8.33 -5.03
N GLU A 43 2.83 8.94 -3.87
CA GLU A 43 3.91 9.62 -3.14
C GLU A 43 4.38 8.82 -1.92
N ASN A 44 3.45 8.36 -1.08
CA ASN A 44 3.80 7.58 0.11
C ASN A 44 3.57 6.08 -0.06
N TYR A 45 2.70 5.67 -0.99
CA TYR A 45 2.35 4.28 -1.22
C TYR A 45 1.78 4.03 -2.63
N PHE A 46 1.79 2.77 -3.05
CA PHE A 46 1.11 2.33 -4.27
C PHE A 46 -0.29 1.79 -3.95
N PRO A 47 -1.37 2.37 -4.51
CA PRO A 47 -2.72 1.91 -4.24
C PRO A 47 -3.02 0.58 -4.93
N VAL A 48 -3.56 -0.38 -4.18
CA VAL A 48 -3.99 -1.69 -4.67
C VAL A 48 -5.51 -1.81 -4.52
N ARG A 49 -6.19 -2.22 -5.59
CA ARG A 49 -7.64 -2.43 -5.56
C ARG A 49 -7.98 -3.68 -4.77
N ALA A 50 -8.93 -3.58 -3.84
CA ALA A 50 -9.48 -4.75 -3.15
C ALA A 50 -10.19 -5.72 -4.12
N THR A 51 -10.82 -5.18 -5.16
CA THR A 51 -11.38 -5.97 -6.27
C THR A 51 -10.28 -6.43 -7.23
N LYS A 52 -10.28 -7.70 -7.63
CA LYS A 52 -9.25 -8.29 -8.51
C LYS A 52 -7.82 -8.14 -7.93
N LEU A 53 -7.68 -8.38 -6.63
CA LEU A 53 -6.48 -8.16 -5.82
C LEU A 53 -5.19 -8.66 -6.50
N CYS A 54 -5.13 -9.94 -6.90
CA CYS A 54 -3.93 -10.52 -7.50
C CYS A 54 -3.49 -9.79 -8.78
N ARG A 55 -4.46 -9.38 -9.62
CA ARG A 55 -4.18 -8.62 -10.85
C ARG A 55 -3.68 -7.21 -10.53
N SER A 56 -4.26 -6.57 -9.52
CA SER A 56 -3.83 -5.24 -9.07
C SER A 56 -2.43 -5.26 -8.49
N ILE A 57 -2.09 -6.26 -7.67
CA ILE A 57 -0.75 -6.44 -7.11
C ILE A 57 0.25 -6.71 -8.23
N LYS A 58 -0.07 -7.61 -9.17
CA LYS A 58 0.79 -7.89 -10.32
C LYS A 58 1.09 -6.62 -11.12
N HIS A 59 0.06 -5.84 -11.43
CA HIS A 59 0.24 -4.56 -12.14
C HIS A 59 1.13 -3.58 -11.36
N ALA A 60 0.92 -3.45 -10.05
CA ALA A 60 1.74 -2.58 -9.19
C ALA A 60 3.23 -2.99 -9.22
N VAL A 61 3.51 -4.29 -9.08
CA VAL A 61 4.88 -4.83 -9.10
C VAL A 61 5.50 -4.69 -10.49
N ASP A 62 4.79 -5.06 -11.55
CA ASP A 62 5.27 -4.96 -12.93
C ASP A 62 5.57 -3.51 -13.31
N TRP A 63 4.76 -2.55 -12.84
CA TRP A 63 5.01 -1.13 -13.06
C TRP A 63 6.22 -0.64 -12.24
N SER A 64 6.31 -0.99 -10.95
CA SER A 64 7.38 -0.52 -10.06
C SER A 64 8.75 -1.07 -10.44
N ASN A 65 8.81 -2.33 -10.90
CA ASN A 65 10.05 -2.91 -11.42
C ASN A 65 10.55 -2.19 -12.70
N LYS A 66 9.66 -1.55 -13.46
CA LYS A 66 10.03 -0.73 -14.63
C LYS A 66 10.42 0.70 -14.27
N HIS A 67 10.09 1.16 -13.06
CA HIS A 67 10.33 2.53 -12.56
C HIS A 67 10.99 2.48 -11.17
N PRO A 68 12.24 1.98 -11.05
CA PRO A 68 12.87 1.75 -9.74
C PRO A 68 13.30 3.03 -8.99
N PHE A 69 13.25 4.20 -9.64
CA PHE A 69 13.67 5.49 -9.09
C PHE A 69 12.50 6.46 -8.87
N GLU A 70 11.27 6.03 -9.16
CA GLU A 70 10.04 6.70 -8.73
C GLU A 70 9.60 6.16 -7.37
#